data_AF-A0A7Y6EX86-F1
#
_entry.id   AF-A0A7Y6EX86-F1
#
_cell.length_a   1.000
_cell.length_b   1.000
_cell.length_c   1.000
_cell.angle_alpha   90.00
_cell.angle_beta   90.00
_cell.angle_gamma   90.00
#
_symmetry.space_group_name_H-M   'P 1'
#
loop_
_entity.id
_entity.type
_entity.pdbx_description
1 polymer ?
#
loop_
_entity_poly.entity_id
_entity_poly.type
_entity_poly.pdbx_seq_one_letter_code
_entity_poly.pdbx_strand_id
1 'polypeptide(L)'
;MKHHPDLFDAQTLHHDTRLLFKLKLLLGTVCAYGGEVPLSQTELAKRMSTSTYRIRILLHKLEHEGIIHYNDSGTLFFDRYVFVRDQAEFSQETLYAKHFAFFTCEEFLSEDRNVQRFVLHYVGKELVYIPGNFRWGYINDLYGAAGLLNIRTPKEARTILKKAAKYLKIKIHTENFQVLNVHQKWIDMGEVYSEGAELWVTKQLMKHRFCCDFLSRKAVWQIAKVMEDYYAKFGYEYATEIFDNALFSIQKNRRRSQTFFNMIYREDSAYIVNEEKNELNEISAYFRSVMESAELNYAAQLSMELEHIEQKKHMAETNLYANDEISVINQKLIEAAHKQQMKVWDKLRLINMCWLNRFRQHPEWFVHHYYRIKSLPAPILEIKMEIEKYIRNQKNNPYQTSVI
;
A
#
# COMPACT_ATOMS: atom_id res chain seq x y z
N MET A 1 16.90 26.13 32.37
CA MET A 1 15.89 26.70 31.47
C MET A 1 16.18 26.20 30.07
N LYS A 2 15.29 25.37 29.50
CA LYS A 2 15.39 24.81 28.15
C LYS A 2 15.01 25.90 27.16
N HIS A 3 16.01 26.55 26.58
CA HIS A 3 15.81 27.28 25.33
C HIS A 3 15.97 26.27 24.20
N HIS A 4 14.91 26.17 23.42
CA HIS A 4 14.83 25.48 22.13
C HIS A 4 15.00 26.58 21.07
N PRO A 5 16.15 26.66 20.37
CA PRO A 5 16.29 27.54 19.23
C PRO A 5 16.74 26.76 17.98
N ASP A 6 15.97 26.98 16.91
CA ASP A 6 16.44 27.04 15.53
C ASP A 6 16.92 25.77 14.84
N LEU A 7 15.96 24.87 14.61
CA LEU A 7 15.85 24.25 13.27
C LEU A 7 15.57 25.42 12.30
N PHE A 8 16.50 25.70 11.38
CA PHE A 8 16.44 26.69 10.27
C PHE A 8 17.43 27.85 10.32
N ASP A 9 18.71 27.58 10.56
CA ASP A 9 19.73 28.38 9.89
C ASP A 9 20.01 27.78 8.49
N ALA A 10 19.88 28.57 7.42
CA ALA A 10 20.16 28.14 6.05
C ALA A 10 21.61 27.66 5.86
N GLN A 11 22.50 27.96 6.79
CA GLN A 11 23.86 27.41 6.86
C GLN A 11 23.91 25.94 7.31
N THR A 12 22.94 25.44 8.09
CA THR A 12 22.89 24.02 8.52
C THR A 12 22.52 23.03 7.40
N LEU A 13 22.09 23.53 6.23
CA LEU A 13 21.90 22.73 5.02
C LEU A 13 23.21 22.18 4.42
N HIS A 14 24.37 22.61 4.92
CA HIS A 14 25.66 22.26 4.34
C HIS A 14 26.23 20.91 4.77
N HIS A 15 25.84 20.33 5.91
CA HIS A 15 26.51 19.11 6.41
C HIS A 15 25.63 17.89 6.68
N ASP A 16 24.29 17.98 6.63
CA ASP A 16 23.45 16.88 7.11
C ASP A 16 22.16 16.60 6.32
N THR A 17 22.09 16.41 5.00
CA THR A 17 22.87 16.71 3.79
C THR A 17 21.77 16.65 2.71
N ARG A 18 21.80 17.46 1.64
CA ARG A 18 20.86 17.40 0.49
C ARG A 18 20.47 15.96 0.05
N LEU A 19 21.37 14.99 0.25
CA LEU A 19 21.18 13.57 -0.01
C LEU A 19 20.18 12.86 0.92
N LEU A 20 20.15 13.15 2.22
CA LEU A 20 19.17 12.57 3.16
C LEU A 20 17.74 12.97 2.78
N PHE A 21 17.55 14.26 2.47
CA PHE A 21 16.26 14.79 2.01
C PHE A 21 15.83 14.18 0.68
N LYS A 22 16.76 14.10 -0.30
CA LYS A 22 16.51 13.41 -1.57
C LYS A 22 16.14 11.93 -1.35
N LEU A 23 16.76 11.26 -0.38
CA LEU A 23 16.46 9.87 -0.06
C LEU A 23 15.05 9.75 0.54
N LYS A 24 14.68 10.60 1.50
CA LYS A 24 13.32 10.65 2.06
C LYS A 24 12.27 10.82 0.94
N LEU A 25 12.51 11.74 0.00
CA LEU A 25 11.63 11.95 -1.15
C LEU A 25 11.55 10.71 -2.04
N LEU A 26 12.70 10.11 -2.39
CA LEU A 26 12.73 8.90 -3.21
C LEU A 26 12.00 7.73 -2.55
N LEU A 27 12.22 7.50 -1.25
CA LEU A 27 11.51 6.45 -0.50
C LEU A 27 10.00 6.71 -0.49
N GLY A 28 9.59 7.97 -0.35
CA GLY A 28 8.18 8.36 -0.45
C GLY A 28 7.57 8.09 -1.82
N THR A 29 8.30 8.36 -2.92
CA THR A 29 7.79 8.14 -4.28
C THR A 29 7.73 6.68 -4.67
N VAL A 30 8.67 5.86 -4.16
CA VAL A 30 8.78 4.45 -4.54
C VAL A 30 8.12 3.49 -3.56
N CYS A 31 7.61 3.94 -2.42
CA CYS A 31 6.94 3.03 -1.49
C CYS A 31 5.59 2.51 -2.04
N ALA A 32 5.31 1.23 -1.82
CA ALA A 32 4.12 0.49 -2.25
C ALA A 32 3.45 -0.20 -1.06
N TYR A 33 2.17 -0.56 -1.20
CA TYR A 33 1.34 -1.35 -0.26
C TYR A 33 1.83 -1.42 1.21
N GLY A 34 1.33 -0.55 2.09
CA GLY A 34 1.74 -0.51 3.51
C GLY A 34 3.05 0.21 3.81
N GLY A 35 3.84 0.56 2.80
CA GLY A 35 5.06 1.37 2.95
C GLY A 35 6.30 0.66 2.46
N GLU A 36 6.15 -0.57 1.97
CA GLU A 36 7.27 -1.34 1.43
C GLU A 36 7.98 -0.53 0.35
N VAL A 37 9.30 -0.49 0.43
CA VAL A 37 10.16 0.10 -0.58
C VAL A 37 10.65 -1.05 -1.46
N PRO A 38 10.09 -1.25 -2.68
CA PRO A 38 10.45 -2.33 -3.58
C PRO A 38 11.76 -2.01 -4.30
N LEU A 39 12.75 -1.46 -3.61
CA LEU A 39 14.09 -1.17 -4.09
C LEU A 39 15.13 -1.68 -3.10
N SER A 40 16.13 -2.39 -3.59
CA SER A 40 17.28 -2.78 -2.80
C SER A 40 18.16 -1.56 -2.48
N GLN A 41 19.03 -1.68 -1.47
CA GLN A 41 19.98 -0.62 -1.16
C GLN A 41 20.89 -0.26 -2.35
N THR A 42 21.21 -1.23 -3.23
CA THR A 42 22.00 -1.00 -4.43
C THR A 42 21.22 -0.23 -5.50
N GLU A 43 19.93 -0.52 -5.67
CA GLU A 43 19.04 0.21 -6.58
C GLU A 43 18.82 1.66 -6.09
N LEU A 44 18.61 1.85 -4.78
CA LEU A 44 18.54 3.17 -4.16
C LEU A 44 19.85 3.96 -4.38
N ALA A 45 21.00 3.32 -4.18
CA ALA A 45 22.31 3.94 -4.39
C ALA A 45 22.50 4.40 -5.83
N LYS A 46 22.11 3.56 -6.80
CA LYS A 46 22.14 3.88 -8.24
C LYS A 46 21.27 5.09 -8.56
N ARG A 47 20.01 5.12 -8.10
CA ARG A 47 19.07 6.23 -8.34
C ARG A 47 19.50 7.54 -7.68
N MET A 48 20.12 7.44 -6.50
CA MET A 48 20.65 8.58 -5.77
C MET A 48 22.04 9.02 -6.24
N SER A 49 22.62 8.31 -7.21
CA SER A 49 23.97 8.50 -7.74
C SER A 49 25.01 8.59 -6.61
N THR A 50 24.97 7.63 -5.69
CA THR A 50 25.81 7.58 -4.49
C THR A 50 26.23 6.14 -4.16
N SER A 51 27.06 5.94 -3.13
CA SER A 51 27.49 4.61 -2.72
C SER A 51 26.46 3.91 -1.84
N THR A 52 26.39 2.57 -1.93
CA THR A 52 25.53 1.74 -1.06
C THR A 52 25.85 1.94 0.41
N TYR A 53 27.13 2.12 0.77
CA TYR A 53 27.55 2.45 2.13
C TYR A 53 26.89 3.73 2.66
N ARG A 54 26.84 4.78 1.82
CA ARG A 54 26.24 6.05 2.18
C ARG A 54 24.72 5.93 2.32
N ILE A 55 24.05 5.17 1.44
CA ILE A 55 22.63 4.84 1.59
C ILE A 55 22.37 4.12 2.91
N ARG A 56 23.18 3.11 3.27
CA ARG A 56 23.03 2.37 4.53
C ARG A 56 23.10 3.26 5.76
N ILE A 57 24.06 4.20 5.80
CA ILE A 57 24.15 5.19 6.89
C ILE A 57 22.91 6.07 6.95
N LEU A 58 22.44 6.57 5.79
CA LEU A 58 21.25 7.40 5.74
C LEU A 58 20.00 6.64 6.18
N LEU A 59 19.83 5.38 5.76
CA LEU A 59 18.73 4.53 6.20
C LEU A 59 18.79 4.29 7.72
N HIS A 60 19.95 3.95 8.27
CA HIS A 60 20.09 3.80 9.73
C HIS A 60 19.70 5.07 10.50
N LYS A 61 20.02 6.25 9.94
CA LYS A 61 19.55 7.53 10.51
C LYS A 61 18.03 7.66 10.44
N LEU A 62 17.41 7.33 9.30
CA LEU A 62 15.95 7.35 9.13
C LEU A 62 15.23 6.36 10.05
N GLU A 63 15.83 5.20 10.29
CA GLU A 63 15.30 4.16 11.18
C GLU A 63 15.29 4.65 12.62
N HIS A 64 16.39 5.26 13.07
CA HIS A 64 16.46 5.88 14.40
C HIS A 64 15.50 7.09 14.54
N GLU A 65 15.16 7.77 13.45
CA GLU A 65 14.14 8.83 13.41
C GLU A 65 12.70 8.28 13.39
N GLY A 66 12.50 6.96 13.27
CA GLY A 66 11.17 6.34 13.17
C GLY A 66 10.44 6.67 11.87
N ILE A 67 11.19 6.95 10.80
CA ILE A 67 10.68 7.27 9.45
C ILE A 67 10.65 6.03 8.56
N ILE A 68 11.50 5.06 8.87
CA ILE A 68 11.51 3.75 8.24
C ILE A 68 11.60 2.68 9.32
N HIS A 69 11.20 1.47 8.97
CA HIS A 69 11.52 0.27 9.73
C HIS A 69 11.82 -0.88 8.77
N TYR A 70 12.42 -1.95 9.30
CA TYR A 70 12.57 -3.21 8.58
C TYR A 70 11.67 -4.26 9.23
N ASN A 71 11.02 -5.08 8.41
CA ASN A 71 10.34 -6.27 8.94
C ASN A 71 11.36 -7.37 9.30
N ASP A 72 10.88 -8.46 9.89
CA ASP A 72 11.70 -9.63 10.25
C ASP A 72 12.45 -10.26 9.06
N SER A 73 11.97 -10.02 7.84
CA SER A 73 12.60 -10.49 6.60
C SER A 73 13.66 -9.52 6.04
N GLY A 74 13.94 -8.42 6.74
CA GLY A 74 14.87 -7.37 6.29
C GLY A 74 14.33 -6.53 5.12
N THR A 75 13.02 -6.57 4.88
CA THR A 75 12.36 -5.74 3.86
C THR A 75 12.16 -4.34 4.42
N LEU A 76 12.54 -3.33 3.64
CA LEU A 76 12.47 -1.93 4.02
C LEU A 76 11.04 -1.41 3.88
N PHE A 77 10.51 -0.83 4.96
CA PHE A 77 9.26 -0.10 4.97
C PHE A 77 9.53 1.36 5.29
N PHE A 78 9.04 2.23 4.43
CA PHE A 78 8.93 3.65 4.70
C PHE A 78 7.62 3.89 5.46
N ASP A 79 7.73 4.31 6.71
CA ASP A 79 6.58 4.49 7.58
C ASP A 79 5.61 5.47 6.94
N ARG A 80 4.52 4.92 6.42
CA ARG A 80 3.44 5.66 5.78
C ARG A 80 2.85 6.71 6.72
N TYR A 81 2.97 6.47 8.02
CA TYR A 81 2.33 7.25 9.07
C TYR A 81 3.36 7.57 10.15
N VAL A 82 3.96 8.75 10.09
CA VAL A 82 4.58 9.32 11.30
C VAL A 82 3.43 9.84 12.12
N PHE A 83 3.01 9.10 13.14
CA PHE A 83 2.01 9.56 14.08
C PHE A 83 2.44 10.93 14.62
N VAL A 84 1.57 11.93 14.48
CA VAL A 84 1.70 13.15 15.28
C VAL A 84 1.47 12.69 16.72
N ARG A 85 2.54 12.64 17.51
CA ARG A 85 2.58 12.04 18.87
C ARG A 85 1.61 12.66 19.90
N ASP A 86 0.72 13.57 19.50
CA ASP A 86 -0.10 14.40 20.39
C ASP A 86 -1.63 14.23 20.23
N GLN A 87 -2.14 13.17 19.59
CA GLN A 87 -3.59 12.90 19.57
C GLN A 87 -3.94 11.55 20.21
N ALA A 88 -4.87 11.60 21.17
CA ALA A 88 -5.19 10.54 22.10
C ALA A 88 -6.09 9.43 21.54
N GLU A 89 -6.64 9.57 20.32
CA GLU A 89 -7.54 8.59 19.73
C GLU A 89 -7.18 8.29 18.27
N PHE A 90 -7.08 6.98 17.99
CA PHE A 90 -6.74 6.42 16.69
C PHE A 90 -8.00 6.31 15.84
N SER A 91 -8.11 7.07 14.74
CA SER A 91 -9.14 6.84 13.73
C SER A 91 -8.54 6.60 12.34
N GLN A 92 -9.14 5.69 11.57
CA GLN A 92 -8.80 5.42 10.17
C GLN A 92 -9.03 6.63 9.25
N GLU A 93 -9.69 7.68 9.73
CA GLU A 93 -9.90 8.93 8.97
C GLU A 93 -8.64 9.82 8.92
N THR A 94 -7.56 9.42 9.60
CA THR A 94 -6.25 10.11 9.60
C THR A 94 -5.27 9.57 8.56
N LEU A 95 -5.76 8.80 7.57
CA LEU A 95 -4.95 8.19 6.51
C LEU A 95 -4.55 9.23 5.43
N TYR A 96 -3.29 9.17 4.98
CA TYR A 96 -2.64 10.15 4.10
C TYR A 96 -2.21 9.55 2.74
N ALA A 97 -2.51 10.24 1.63
CA ALA A 97 -2.07 9.87 0.28
C ALA A 97 -0.64 10.34 -0.02
N LYS A 98 0.27 9.40 -0.26
CA LYS A 98 1.73 9.66 -0.30
C LYS A 98 2.33 10.05 -1.66
N HIS A 99 1.54 10.11 -2.73
CA HIS A 99 2.01 10.57 -4.04
C HIS A 99 0.96 11.50 -4.66
N PHE A 100 1.16 12.81 -4.59
CA PHE A 100 0.23 13.71 -5.27
C PHE A 100 0.37 13.54 -6.78
N ALA A 101 -0.74 13.30 -7.47
CA ALA A 101 -0.72 13.06 -8.92
C ALA A 101 -0.10 14.22 -9.71
N PHE A 102 -0.10 15.44 -9.15
CA PHE A 102 0.56 16.56 -9.80
C PHE A 102 2.09 16.44 -9.84
N PHE A 103 2.76 15.61 -9.03
CA PHE A 103 4.22 15.49 -9.13
C PHE A 103 4.72 14.93 -10.46
N THR A 104 3.88 14.18 -11.15
CA THR A 104 4.22 13.50 -12.42
C THR A 104 3.41 14.03 -13.60
N CYS A 105 2.45 14.93 -13.39
CA CYS A 105 1.68 15.49 -14.50
C CYS A 105 2.49 16.56 -15.26
N GLU A 106 2.42 16.51 -16.60
CA GLU A 106 3.08 17.52 -17.46
C GLU A 106 2.62 18.94 -17.13
N GLU A 107 1.37 19.09 -16.68
CA GLU A 107 0.80 20.36 -16.26
C GLU A 107 1.57 21.00 -15.11
N PHE A 108 1.96 20.25 -14.07
CA PHE A 108 2.76 20.78 -12.96
C PHE A 108 4.23 20.93 -13.33
N LEU A 109 4.77 19.98 -14.10
CA LEU A 109 6.17 20.01 -14.56
C LEU A 109 6.44 21.22 -15.48
N SER A 110 5.41 21.71 -16.18
CA SER A 110 5.46 22.92 -17.02
C SER A 110 5.14 24.24 -16.28
N GLU A 111 4.74 24.19 -15.01
CA GLU A 111 4.52 25.40 -14.20
C GLU A 111 5.81 26.21 -13.98
N ASP A 112 5.64 27.48 -13.62
CA ASP A 112 6.74 28.33 -13.18
C ASP A 112 7.50 27.71 -12.00
N ARG A 113 8.83 27.78 -12.03
CA ARG A 113 9.70 27.15 -11.04
C ARG A 113 9.45 27.64 -9.61
N ASN A 114 9.02 28.89 -9.42
CA ASN A 114 8.64 29.40 -8.10
C ASN A 114 7.29 28.86 -7.64
N VAL A 115 6.35 28.57 -8.54
CA VAL A 115 5.09 27.87 -8.21
C VAL A 115 5.38 26.45 -7.76
N GLN A 116 6.21 25.71 -8.51
CA GLN A 116 6.67 24.39 -8.11
C GLN A 116 7.37 24.41 -6.75
N ARG A 117 8.29 25.36 -6.55
CA ARG A 117 9.03 25.51 -5.28
C ARG A 117 8.11 25.82 -4.10
N PHE A 118 7.11 26.67 -4.29
CA PHE A 118 6.12 26.99 -3.25
C PHE A 118 5.29 25.75 -2.89
N VAL A 119 4.74 25.06 -3.90
CA VAL A 119 3.94 23.85 -3.68
C VAL A 119 4.78 22.76 -3.00
N LEU A 120 5.98 22.51 -3.49
CA LEU A 120 6.92 21.54 -2.89
C LEU A 120 7.37 21.93 -1.49
N HIS A 121 7.48 23.21 -1.17
CA HIS A 121 7.79 23.66 0.19
C HIS A 121 6.65 23.33 1.15
N TYR A 122 5.41 23.71 0.81
CA TYR A 122 4.28 23.47 1.70
C TYR A 122 3.89 22.00 1.81
N VAL A 123 4.07 21.25 0.72
CA VAL A 123 3.84 19.80 0.70
C VAL A 123 5.00 19.06 1.35
N GLY A 124 6.25 19.29 0.93
CA GLY A 124 7.41 18.47 1.33
C GLY A 124 8.11 18.92 2.61
N LYS A 125 7.98 20.19 3.01
CA LYS A 125 8.60 20.73 4.24
C LYS A 125 7.56 21.05 5.31
N GLU A 126 6.52 21.81 4.98
CA GLU A 126 5.51 22.22 5.96
C GLU A 126 4.41 21.18 6.19
N LEU A 127 4.32 20.16 5.34
CA LEU A 127 3.42 19.02 5.44
C LEU A 127 1.95 19.43 5.65
N VAL A 128 1.50 20.48 4.95
CA VAL A 128 0.14 21.05 5.10
C VAL A 128 -1.00 20.08 4.72
N TYR A 129 -0.66 18.96 4.10
CA TYR A 129 -1.63 17.93 3.77
C TYR A 129 -2.11 17.13 4.98
N ILE A 130 -1.38 17.18 6.11
CA ILE A 130 -1.73 16.46 7.32
C ILE A 130 -3.01 17.09 7.91
N PRO A 131 -4.06 16.30 8.22
CA PRO A 131 -5.26 16.82 8.86
C PRO A 131 -4.93 17.65 10.11
N GLY A 132 -5.47 18.88 10.17
CA GLY A 132 -5.21 19.83 11.27
C GLY A 132 -3.93 20.65 11.14
N ASN A 133 -3.01 20.32 10.22
CA ASN A 133 -1.78 21.07 9.99
C ASN A 133 -1.99 22.13 8.90
N PHE A 134 -2.30 23.36 9.29
CA PHE A 134 -2.30 24.52 8.39
C PHE A 134 -1.14 25.45 8.73
N ARG A 135 -0.70 26.22 7.73
CA ARG A 135 0.36 27.22 7.92
C ARG A 135 -0.12 28.61 7.55
N TRP A 136 0.21 29.55 8.42
CA TRP A 136 0.16 30.97 8.13
C TRP A 136 1.52 31.43 7.62
N GLY A 137 1.52 32.36 6.67
CA GLY A 137 2.72 33.03 6.20
C GLY A 137 2.42 34.48 5.86
N TYR A 138 3.45 35.33 5.93
CA TYR A 138 3.36 36.70 5.46
C TYR A 138 3.77 36.76 3.98
N ILE A 139 3.10 37.58 3.19
CA ILE A 139 3.44 37.76 1.77
C ILE A 139 4.87 38.30 1.63
N ASN A 140 5.33 39.07 2.60
CA ASN A 140 6.69 39.64 2.64
C ASN A 140 7.77 38.57 2.78
N ASP A 141 7.46 37.42 3.38
CA ASP A 141 8.40 36.31 3.55
C ASP A 141 8.64 35.54 2.25
N LEU A 142 7.83 35.81 1.21
CA LEU A 142 7.94 35.13 -0.07
C LEU A 142 8.92 35.81 -1.04
N TYR A 143 9.27 37.08 -0.82
CA TYR A 143 10.07 37.86 -1.78
C TYR A 143 11.23 38.61 -1.12
N GLY A 144 12.20 39.06 -1.93
CA GLY A 144 13.41 39.72 -1.43
C GLY A 144 14.57 38.75 -1.19
N ALA A 145 15.70 39.28 -0.69
CA ALA A 145 16.96 38.53 -0.63
C ALA A 145 16.92 37.29 0.29
N ALA A 146 16.07 37.32 1.33
CA ALA A 146 15.85 36.21 2.26
C ALA A 146 14.52 35.48 2.02
N GLY A 147 13.77 35.84 0.98
CA GLY A 147 12.45 35.30 0.71
C GLY A 147 12.48 33.83 0.27
N LEU A 148 11.38 33.10 0.54
CA LEU A 148 11.23 31.70 0.13
C LEU A 148 11.38 31.51 -1.39
N LEU A 149 10.95 32.49 -2.18
CA LEU A 149 10.88 32.44 -3.63
C LEU A 149 11.83 33.46 -4.25
N ASN A 150 12.33 33.18 -5.46
CA ASN A 150 13.25 34.07 -6.16
C ASN A 150 12.47 35.14 -6.94
N ILE A 151 11.83 36.05 -6.21
CA ILE A 151 10.99 37.14 -6.73
C ILE A 151 11.25 38.43 -5.96
N ARG A 152 10.91 39.57 -6.55
CA ARG A 152 11.28 40.89 -6.02
C ARG A 152 10.10 41.72 -5.53
N THR A 153 8.87 41.36 -5.91
CA THR A 153 7.69 42.17 -5.61
C THR A 153 6.56 41.39 -4.93
N PRO A 154 5.74 42.07 -4.09
CA PRO A 154 4.54 41.47 -3.50
C PRO A 154 3.49 41.08 -4.56
N LYS A 155 3.48 41.76 -5.72
CA LYS A 155 2.57 41.44 -6.83
C LYS A 155 2.92 40.09 -7.47
N GLU A 156 4.20 39.79 -7.64
CA GLU A 156 4.68 38.48 -8.10
C GLU A 156 4.35 37.38 -7.07
N ALA A 157 4.55 37.65 -5.77
CA ALA A 157 4.21 36.71 -4.71
C ALA A 157 2.73 36.31 -4.73
N ARG A 158 1.83 37.31 -4.84
CA ARG A 158 0.39 37.06 -4.98
C ARG A 158 0.03 36.27 -6.23
N THR A 159 0.75 36.50 -7.33
CA THR A 159 0.53 35.76 -8.59
C THR A 159 0.91 34.29 -8.44
N ILE A 160 2.03 34.00 -7.78
CA ILE A 160 2.46 32.63 -7.48
C ILE A 160 1.48 31.94 -6.55
N LEU A 161 1.03 32.61 -5.48
CA LEU A 161 0.00 32.07 -4.57
C LEU A 161 -1.28 31.69 -5.32
N LYS A 162 -1.74 32.53 -6.25
CA LYS A 162 -2.93 32.25 -7.07
C LYS A 162 -2.72 31.03 -7.97
N LYS A 163 -1.54 30.87 -8.60
CA LYS A 163 -1.22 29.68 -9.41
C LYS A 163 -1.08 28.42 -8.56
N ALA A 164 -0.43 28.51 -7.41
CA ALA A 164 -0.28 27.41 -6.46
C ALA A 164 -1.63 26.95 -5.89
N ALA A 165 -2.65 27.82 -5.85
CA ALA A 165 -4.00 27.50 -5.39
C ALA A 165 -4.71 26.44 -6.24
N LYS A 166 -4.18 26.12 -7.43
CA LYS A 166 -4.60 24.98 -8.26
C LYS A 166 -4.28 23.63 -7.64
N TYR A 167 -3.19 23.57 -6.85
CA TYR A 167 -2.69 22.36 -6.19
C TYR A 167 -3.03 22.36 -4.70
N LEU A 168 -2.93 23.51 -4.06
CA LEU A 168 -3.17 23.72 -2.63
C LEU A 168 -4.46 24.51 -2.36
N LYS A 169 -5.14 24.20 -1.26
CA LYS A 169 -6.20 25.03 -0.69
C LYS A 169 -5.56 26.22 0.03
N ILE A 170 -5.47 27.37 -0.64
CA ILE A 170 -4.84 28.60 -0.11
C ILE A 170 -5.91 29.68 0.08
N LYS A 171 -5.92 30.33 1.24
CA LYS A 171 -6.64 31.59 1.48
C LYS A 171 -5.64 32.75 1.45
N ILE A 172 -5.85 33.74 0.60
CA ILE A 172 -4.95 34.88 0.44
C ILE A 172 -5.62 36.12 1.03
N HIS A 173 -4.93 36.79 1.95
CA HIS A 173 -5.33 38.05 2.57
C HIS A 173 -4.43 39.19 2.07
N THR A 174 -4.63 40.40 2.60
CA THR A 174 -3.90 41.61 2.17
C THR A 174 -2.40 41.50 2.45
N GLU A 175 -2.01 41.04 3.63
CA GLU A 175 -0.60 40.93 4.04
C GLU A 175 -0.18 39.47 4.28
N ASN A 176 -1.16 38.59 4.46
CA ASN A 176 -0.95 37.21 4.91
C ASN A 176 -1.57 36.22 3.95
N PHE A 177 -1.20 34.96 4.08
CA PHE A 177 -1.89 33.85 3.46
C PHE A 177 -1.94 32.65 4.40
N GLN A 178 -2.92 31.80 4.19
CA GLN A 178 -3.11 30.55 4.92
C GLN A 178 -3.12 29.41 3.93
N VAL A 179 -2.25 28.42 4.13
CA VAL A 179 -2.24 27.16 3.37
C VAL A 179 -2.88 26.10 4.24
N LEU A 180 -4.01 25.56 3.78
CA LEU A 180 -4.89 24.69 4.56
C LEU A 180 -4.65 23.21 4.32
N ASN A 181 -4.60 22.79 3.05
CA ASN A 181 -4.39 21.40 2.63
C ASN A 181 -4.08 21.35 1.12
N VAL A 182 -3.88 20.16 0.57
CA VAL A 182 -3.88 19.87 -0.87
C VAL A 182 -5.33 19.64 -1.34
N HIS A 183 -5.62 19.89 -2.61
CA HIS A 183 -6.95 19.57 -3.18
C HIS A 183 -7.15 18.06 -3.31
N GLN A 184 -8.35 17.59 -2.95
CA GLN A 184 -8.70 16.17 -2.95
C GLN A 184 -8.48 15.49 -4.31
N LYS A 185 -8.79 16.17 -5.42
CA LYS A 185 -8.54 15.64 -6.78
C LYS A 185 -7.10 15.19 -7.03
N TRP A 186 -6.12 15.80 -6.35
CA TRP A 186 -4.70 15.46 -6.49
C TRP A 186 -4.24 14.39 -5.50
N ILE A 187 -5.05 14.12 -4.48
CA ILE A 187 -4.91 13.07 -3.47
C ILE A 187 -5.44 11.76 -4.08
N ASP A 188 -6.68 11.77 -4.58
CA ASP A 188 -7.36 10.57 -5.10
C ASP A 188 -6.69 9.95 -6.34
N MET A 189 -6.06 10.76 -7.18
CA MET A 189 -5.35 10.27 -8.38
C MET A 189 -3.99 9.61 -8.05
N GLY A 190 -3.49 9.76 -6.83
CA GLY A 190 -2.13 9.43 -6.41
C GLY A 190 -1.83 7.98 -6.06
N GLU A 191 -2.83 7.25 -5.56
CA GLU A 191 -2.61 5.95 -4.91
C GLU A 191 -2.45 4.79 -5.92
N VAL A 192 -3.10 4.88 -7.09
CA VAL A 192 -3.13 3.80 -8.10
C VAL A 192 -1.97 3.89 -9.11
N TYR A 193 -1.39 5.08 -9.31
CA TYR A 193 -0.37 5.35 -10.33
C TYR A 193 0.98 5.74 -9.72
N SER A 194 1.34 5.10 -8.60
CA SER A 194 2.65 5.30 -7.98
C SER A 194 3.72 4.45 -8.69
N GLU A 195 4.91 5.03 -8.85
CA GLU A 195 6.08 4.28 -9.34
C GLU A 195 6.35 3.05 -8.45
N GLY A 196 6.14 3.20 -7.13
CA GLY A 196 6.27 2.10 -6.18
C GLY A 196 5.37 0.91 -6.51
N ALA A 197 4.08 1.13 -6.76
CA ALA A 197 3.15 0.04 -7.08
C ALA A 197 3.54 -0.70 -8.36
N GLU A 198 3.98 0.04 -9.39
CA GLU A 198 4.47 -0.51 -10.64
C GLU A 198 5.73 -1.37 -10.44
N LEU A 199 6.71 -0.86 -9.70
CA LEU A 199 7.95 -1.59 -9.37
C LEU A 199 7.66 -2.84 -8.55
N TRP A 200 6.78 -2.74 -7.55
CA TRP A 200 6.41 -3.86 -6.70
C TRP A 200 5.76 -4.99 -7.50
N VAL A 201 4.75 -4.67 -8.32
CA VAL A 201 4.06 -5.67 -9.16
C VAL A 201 5.05 -6.29 -10.13
N THR A 202 5.91 -5.49 -10.75
CA THR A 202 6.94 -6.00 -11.66
C THR A 202 7.88 -6.98 -10.96
N LYS A 203 8.33 -6.68 -9.74
CA LYS A 203 9.17 -7.59 -8.95
C LYS A 203 8.45 -8.90 -8.60
N GLN A 204 7.17 -8.85 -8.24
CA GLN A 204 6.41 -10.07 -7.99
C GLN A 204 6.22 -10.89 -9.28
N LEU A 205 5.90 -10.25 -10.40
CA LEU A 205 5.82 -10.92 -11.70
C LEU A 205 7.15 -11.59 -12.08
N MET A 206 8.29 -10.91 -11.88
CA MET A 206 9.62 -11.49 -12.10
C MET A 206 9.89 -12.69 -11.18
N LYS A 207 9.56 -12.59 -9.88
CA LYS A 207 9.68 -13.68 -8.90
C LYS A 207 8.93 -14.94 -9.37
N HIS A 208 7.76 -14.76 -9.99
CA HIS A 208 6.96 -15.84 -10.58
C HIS A 208 7.27 -16.15 -12.04
N ARG A 209 8.43 -15.72 -12.56
CA ARG A 209 8.95 -16.05 -13.91
C ARG A 209 8.09 -15.54 -15.07
N PHE A 210 7.42 -14.42 -14.91
CA PHE A 210 6.86 -13.66 -16.03
C PHE A 210 7.97 -12.88 -16.75
N CYS A 211 7.91 -12.81 -18.08
CA CYS A 211 8.86 -12.05 -18.88
C CYS A 211 8.49 -10.57 -18.88
N CYS A 212 9.07 -9.79 -17.97
CA CYS A 212 8.61 -8.41 -17.73
C CYS A 212 9.03 -7.40 -18.81
N ASP A 213 10.05 -7.72 -19.63
CA ASP A 213 10.54 -6.85 -20.70
C ASP A 213 9.51 -6.59 -21.81
N PHE A 214 8.51 -7.47 -21.95
CA PHE A 214 7.43 -7.35 -22.94
C PHE A 214 6.08 -6.96 -22.33
N LEU A 215 6.04 -6.66 -21.03
CA LEU A 215 4.82 -6.19 -20.39
C LEU A 215 4.65 -4.70 -20.63
N SER A 216 3.50 -4.34 -21.19
CA SER A 216 3.09 -2.93 -21.26
C SER A 216 2.87 -2.33 -19.88
N ARG A 217 3.16 -1.04 -19.74
CA ARG A 217 2.94 -0.31 -18.49
C ARG A 217 1.46 -0.29 -18.10
N LYS A 218 0.57 -0.15 -19.07
CA LYS A 218 -0.89 -0.18 -18.84
C LYS A 218 -1.36 -1.51 -18.23
N ALA A 219 -0.82 -2.65 -18.68
CA ALA A 219 -1.18 -3.96 -18.11
C ALA A 219 -0.69 -4.11 -16.66
N VAL A 220 0.53 -3.68 -16.36
CA VAL A 220 1.09 -3.71 -14.99
C VAL A 220 0.20 -2.90 -14.04
N TRP A 221 -0.29 -1.74 -14.47
CA TRP A 221 -1.22 -0.94 -13.65
C TRP A 221 -2.57 -1.60 -13.42
N GLN A 222 -3.10 -2.36 -14.38
CA GLN A 222 -4.34 -3.11 -14.14
C GLN A 222 -4.17 -4.18 -13.07
N ILE A 223 -3.00 -4.82 -13.02
CA ILE A 223 -2.64 -5.79 -11.98
C ILE A 223 -2.43 -5.06 -10.63
N ALA A 224 -1.75 -3.92 -10.63
CA ALA A 224 -1.54 -3.09 -9.44
C ALA A 224 -2.85 -2.62 -8.81
N LYS A 225 -3.83 -2.22 -9.63
CA LYS A 225 -5.16 -1.82 -9.16
C LYS A 225 -5.88 -2.93 -8.39
N VAL A 226 -5.71 -4.19 -8.81
CA VAL A 226 -6.29 -5.33 -8.09
C VAL A 226 -5.55 -5.59 -6.78
N MET A 227 -4.21 -5.47 -6.78
CA MET A 227 -3.44 -5.58 -5.54
C MET A 227 -3.82 -4.50 -4.52
N GLU A 228 -4.02 -3.26 -4.95
CA GLU A 228 -4.42 -2.16 -4.05
C GLU A 228 -5.78 -2.44 -3.38
N ASP A 229 -6.75 -2.94 -4.15
CA ASP A 229 -8.06 -3.36 -3.63
C ASP A 229 -7.92 -4.49 -2.59
N TYR A 230 -7.06 -5.47 -2.84
CA TYR A 230 -6.78 -6.54 -1.90
C TYR A 230 -6.02 -6.07 -0.67
N TYR A 231 -5.05 -5.17 -0.84
CA TYR A 231 -4.32 -4.55 0.26
C TYR A 231 -5.27 -3.80 1.20
N ALA A 232 -6.19 -3.00 0.66
CA ALA A 232 -7.19 -2.28 1.45
C ALA A 232 -8.12 -3.22 2.24
N LYS A 233 -8.43 -4.40 1.69
CA LYS A 233 -9.35 -5.38 2.30
C LYS A 233 -8.69 -6.30 3.33
N PHE A 234 -7.46 -6.74 3.07
CA PHE A 234 -6.81 -7.83 3.81
C PHE A 234 -5.49 -7.42 4.50
N GLY A 235 -4.99 -6.21 4.22
CA GLY A 235 -3.67 -5.77 4.68
C GLY A 235 -2.53 -6.33 3.85
N TYR A 236 -1.31 -5.84 4.10
CA TYR A 236 -0.13 -6.09 3.27
C TYR A 236 0.27 -7.57 3.20
N GLU A 237 0.46 -8.22 4.35
CA GLU A 237 1.00 -9.59 4.40
C GLU A 237 0.08 -10.57 3.66
N TYR A 238 -1.22 -10.52 3.96
CA TYR A 238 -2.22 -11.42 3.38
C TYR A 238 -2.46 -11.15 1.90
N ALA A 239 -2.56 -9.86 1.51
CA ALA A 239 -2.71 -9.52 0.10
C ALA A 239 -1.53 -10.03 -0.72
N THR A 240 -0.31 -9.94 -0.18
CA THR A 240 0.90 -10.43 -0.84
C THR A 240 0.90 -11.95 -0.99
N GLU A 241 0.49 -12.70 0.03
CA GLU A 241 0.40 -14.16 -0.01
C GLU A 241 -0.68 -14.65 -1.01
N ILE A 242 -1.84 -13.98 -1.06
CA ILE A 242 -2.89 -14.26 -2.06
C ILE A 242 -2.37 -13.94 -3.47
N PHE A 243 -1.67 -12.82 -3.62
CA PHE A 243 -1.09 -12.40 -4.90
C PHE A 243 -0.04 -13.39 -5.41
N ASP A 244 0.86 -13.85 -4.54
CA ASP A 244 1.84 -14.89 -4.86
C ASP A 244 1.14 -16.19 -5.32
N ASN A 245 0.10 -16.62 -4.60
CA ASN A 245 -0.66 -17.82 -4.96
C ASN A 245 -1.43 -17.66 -6.29
N ALA A 246 -1.94 -16.47 -6.58
CA ALA A 246 -2.60 -16.15 -7.84
C ALA A 246 -1.62 -16.25 -9.01
N LEU A 247 -0.45 -15.60 -8.90
CA LEU A 247 0.60 -15.65 -9.92
C LEU A 247 1.12 -17.07 -10.14
N PHE A 248 1.37 -17.81 -9.07
CA PHE A 248 1.77 -19.21 -9.16
C PHE A 248 0.71 -20.05 -9.89
N SER A 249 -0.58 -19.83 -9.60
CA SER A 249 -1.68 -20.54 -10.24
C SER A 249 -1.77 -20.26 -11.74
N ILE A 250 -1.55 -19.02 -12.17
CA ILE A 250 -1.49 -18.63 -13.58
C ILE A 250 -0.35 -19.35 -14.30
N GLN A 251 0.83 -19.36 -13.69
CA GLN A 251 2.02 -20.00 -14.25
C GLN A 251 1.91 -21.52 -14.29
N LYS A 252 1.37 -22.15 -13.24
CA LYS A 252 1.12 -23.59 -13.19
C LYS A 252 0.09 -24.02 -14.26
N ASN A 253 -0.95 -23.21 -14.47
CA ASN A 253 -2.02 -23.48 -15.43
C ASN A 253 -1.89 -22.63 -16.70
N ARG A 254 -0.68 -22.56 -17.28
CA ARG A 254 -0.38 -21.75 -18.47
C ARG A 254 -1.38 -21.89 -19.60
N ARG A 255 -1.74 -23.13 -19.95
CA ARG A 255 -2.70 -23.41 -21.05
C ARG A 255 -4.08 -22.81 -20.80
N ARG A 256 -4.58 -22.85 -19.55
CA ARG A 256 -5.88 -22.26 -19.18
C ARG A 256 -5.80 -20.73 -19.11
N SER A 257 -4.62 -20.20 -18.81
CA SER A 257 -4.38 -18.76 -18.69
C SER A 257 -3.83 -18.13 -19.98
N GLN A 258 -3.91 -18.83 -21.12
CA GLN A 258 -3.33 -18.34 -22.37
C GLN A 258 -3.94 -17.00 -22.79
N THR A 259 -5.24 -16.81 -22.60
CA THR A 259 -5.93 -15.54 -22.85
C THR A 259 -5.33 -14.41 -22.02
N PHE A 260 -5.03 -14.66 -20.74
CA PHE A 260 -4.39 -13.67 -19.88
C PHE A 260 -2.99 -13.29 -20.36
N PHE A 261 -2.17 -14.29 -20.73
CA PHE A 261 -0.86 -14.03 -21.32
C PHE A 261 -0.94 -13.20 -22.61
N ASN A 262 -1.91 -13.51 -23.47
CA ASN A 262 -2.16 -12.75 -24.70
C ASN A 262 -2.62 -11.31 -24.42
N MET A 263 -3.33 -11.08 -23.31
CA MET A 263 -3.77 -9.73 -22.95
C MET A 263 -2.63 -8.88 -22.39
N ILE A 264 -1.75 -9.44 -21.55
CA ILE A 264 -0.69 -8.67 -20.87
C ILE A 264 0.56 -8.44 -21.73
N TYR A 265 0.83 -9.31 -22.71
CA TYR A 265 1.97 -9.21 -23.64
C TYR A 265 1.58 -8.53 -24.96
N ARG A 266 1.00 -7.33 -24.86
CA ARG A 266 0.69 -6.46 -25.98
C ARG A 266 1.38 -5.11 -25.79
N GLU A 267 1.65 -4.39 -26.86
CA GLU A 267 2.19 -3.03 -26.78
C GLU A 267 1.16 -2.05 -26.22
N ASP A 268 1.61 -0.97 -25.56
CA ASP A 268 0.74 0.05 -24.95
C ASP A 268 -0.23 0.72 -25.95
N SER A 269 0.15 0.79 -27.22
CA SER A 269 -0.63 1.33 -28.34
C SER A 269 -1.72 0.38 -28.85
N ALA A 270 -1.61 -0.92 -28.55
CA ALA A 270 -2.49 -1.95 -29.10
C ALA A 270 -3.79 -2.14 -28.31
N TYR A 271 -3.92 -1.53 -27.12
CA TYR A 271 -5.13 -1.62 -26.31
C TYR A 271 -6.24 -0.72 -26.83
N ILE A 272 -7.42 -1.28 -27.03
CA ILE A 272 -8.63 -0.52 -27.38
C ILE A 272 -9.26 0.00 -26.09
N VAL A 273 -9.30 1.34 -25.96
CA VAL A 273 -9.95 2.05 -24.86
C VAL A 273 -10.83 3.13 -25.46
N ASN A 274 -12.12 2.84 -25.58
CA ASN A 274 -13.17 3.78 -25.97
C ASN A 274 -14.39 3.62 -25.05
N GLU A 275 -15.44 4.41 -25.27
CA GLU A 275 -16.66 4.39 -24.42
C GLU A 275 -17.39 3.04 -24.47
N GLU A 276 -17.22 2.27 -25.55
CA GLU A 276 -17.89 0.97 -25.76
C GLU A 276 -17.06 -0.22 -25.25
N LYS A 277 -15.73 -0.16 -25.33
CA LYS A 277 -14.82 -1.27 -25.00
C LYS A 277 -13.55 -0.74 -24.34
N ASN A 278 -13.27 -1.28 -23.16
CA ASN A 278 -12.04 -1.03 -22.43
C ASN A 278 -11.33 -2.35 -22.12
N GLU A 279 -10.42 -2.75 -23.01
CA GLU A 279 -9.68 -4.03 -22.91
C GLU A 279 -8.80 -4.09 -21.65
N LEU A 280 -8.43 -2.94 -21.07
CA LEU A 280 -7.67 -2.90 -19.81
C LEU A 280 -8.51 -3.38 -18.62
N ASN A 281 -9.82 -3.15 -18.64
CA ASN A 281 -10.73 -3.66 -17.60
C ASN A 281 -10.83 -5.19 -17.64
N GLU A 282 -10.65 -5.81 -18.82
CA GLU A 282 -10.64 -7.28 -18.95
C GLU A 282 -9.43 -7.89 -18.23
N ILE A 283 -8.26 -7.23 -18.27
CA ILE A 283 -7.06 -7.65 -17.54
C ILE A 283 -7.32 -7.64 -16.03
N SER A 284 -7.84 -6.52 -15.51
CA SER A 284 -8.11 -6.41 -14.07
C SER A 284 -9.26 -7.33 -13.63
N ALA A 285 -10.28 -7.55 -14.45
CA ALA A 285 -11.35 -8.48 -14.16
C ALA A 285 -10.85 -9.94 -14.11
N TYR A 286 -10.06 -10.37 -15.10
CA TYR A 286 -9.46 -11.70 -15.10
C TYR A 286 -8.56 -11.90 -13.89
N PHE A 287 -7.65 -10.95 -13.64
CA PHE A 287 -6.71 -11.06 -12.53
C PHE A 287 -7.43 -11.06 -11.17
N ARG A 288 -8.49 -10.26 -10.99
CA ARG A 288 -9.35 -10.31 -9.81
C ARG A 288 -10.00 -11.68 -9.61
N SER A 289 -10.53 -12.29 -10.66
CA SER A 289 -11.12 -13.64 -10.57
C SER A 289 -10.09 -14.70 -10.14
N VAL A 290 -8.85 -14.58 -10.62
CA VAL A 290 -7.76 -15.47 -10.16
C VAL A 290 -7.39 -15.20 -8.71
N MET A 291 -7.30 -13.93 -8.28
CA MET A 291 -7.04 -13.55 -6.89
C MET A 291 -8.12 -14.11 -5.95
N GLU A 292 -9.39 -13.99 -6.31
CA GLU A 292 -10.51 -14.54 -5.54
C GLU A 292 -10.45 -16.08 -5.44
N SER A 293 -10.02 -16.74 -6.53
CA SER A 293 -9.79 -18.18 -6.51
C SER A 293 -8.60 -18.57 -5.63
N ALA A 294 -7.52 -17.77 -5.67
CA ALA A 294 -6.33 -17.96 -4.87
C ALA A 294 -6.60 -17.72 -3.38
N GLU A 295 -7.44 -16.74 -3.05
CA GLU A 295 -7.93 -16.45 -1.70
C GLU A 295 -8.64 -17.67 -1.09
N LEU A 296 -9.57 -18.31 -1.81
CA LEU A 296 -10.22 -19.54 -1.37
C LEU A 296 -9.24 -20.70 -1.21
N ASN A 297 -8.31 -20.86 -2.16
CA ASN A 297 -7.30 -21.92 -2.10
C ASN A 297 -6.34 -21.71 -0.93
N TYR A 298 -5.99 -20.45 -0.63
CA TYR A 298 -5.10 -20.11 0.46
C TYR A 298 -5.77 -20.37 1.82
N ALA A 299 -7.04 -20.01 1.97
CA ALA A 299 -7.83 -20.36 3.16
C ALA A 299 -7.91 -21.89 3.36
N ALA A 300 -8.08 -22.66 2.27
CA ALA A 300 -8.05 -24.13 2.32
C ALA A 300 -6.68 -24.69 2.68
N GLN A 301 -5.59 -24.09 2.18
CA GLN A 301 -4.23 -24.50 2.52
C GLN A 301 -3.93 -24.27 4.00
N LEU A 302 -4.21 -23.08 4.53
CA LEU A 302 -4.02 -22.76 5.95
C LEU A 302 -4.82 -23.69 6.86
N SER A 303 -6.03 -24.02 6.42
CA SER A 303 -6.90 -24.99 7.09
C SER A 303 -6.27 -26.38 7.19
N MET A 304 -5.72 -26.91 6.08
CA MET A 304 -5.01 -28.20 6.08
C MET A 304 -3.71 -28.14 6.90
N GLU A 305 -3.01 -27.01 6.88
CA GLU A 305 -1.81 -26.80 7.68
C GLU A 305 -2.13 -26.86 9.19
N LEU A 306 -3.24 -26.27 9.60
CA LEU A 306 -3.72 -26.33 10.99
C LEU A 306 -3.96 -27.78 11.45
N GLU A 307 -4.68 -28.58 10.65
CA GLU A 307 -4.93 -29.99 10.93
C GLU A 307 -3.61 -30.78 11.04
N HIS A 308 -2.65 -30.51 10.16
CA HIS A 308 -1.36 -31.17 10.17
C HIS A 308 -0.51 -30.79 11.40
N ILE A 309 -0.57 -29.53 11.84
CA ILE A 309 0.08 -29.07 13.08
C ILE A 309 -0.53 -29.76 14.30
N GLU A 310 -1.86 -29.86 14.36
CA GLU A 310 -2.56 -30.57 15.45
C GLU A 310 -2.17 -32.05 15.51
N GLN A 311 -2.09 -32.73 14.36
CA GLN A 311 -1.63 -34.11 14.29
C GLN A 311 -0.19 -34.26 14.79
N LYS A 312 0.72 -33.38 14.37
CA LYS A 312 2.12 -33.38 14.85
C LYS A 312 2.23 -33.18 16.36
N LYS A 313 1.44 -32.24 16.89
CA LYS A 313 1.37 -31.96 18.32
C LYS A 313 0.88 -33.19 19.08
N HIS A 314 -0.22 -33.79 18.65
CA HIS A 314 -0.79 -34.99 19.27
C HIS A 314 0.21 -36.16 19.25
N MET A 315 0.93 -36.39 18.13
CA MET A 315 1.94 -37.44 18.07
C MET A 315 3.09 -37.21 19.07
N ALA A 316 3.52 -35.96 19.25
CA ALA A 316 4.56 -35.60 20.20
C ALA A 316 4.09 -35.76 21.66
N GLU A 317 2.82 -35.47 21.94
CA GLU A 317 2.18 -35.65 23.26
C GLU A 317 2.01 -37.12 23.62
N THR A 318 1.72 -37.99 22.65
CA THR A 318 1.54 -39.43 22.88
C THR A 318 2.85 -40.23 22.97
N ASN A 319 3.97 -39.68 22.50
CA ASN A 319 5.28 -40.33 22.59
C ASN A 319 5.90 -40.09 23.96
N LEU A 320 5.45 -40.86 24.95
CA LEU A 320 5.96 -40.87 26.32
C LEU A 320 7.13 -41.86 26.49
N TYR A 321 8.05 -41.56 27.41
CA TYR A 321 9.02 -42.55 27.89
C TYR A 321 8.34 -43.61 28.77
N ALA A 322 9.09 -44.67 29.11
CA ALA A 322 8.63 -45.75 30.01
C ALA A 322 8.18 -45.29 31.41
N ASN A 323 8.45 -44.02 31.78
CA ASN A 323 8.06 -43.40 33.05
C ASN A 323 6.88 -42.42 32.91
N ASP A 324 6.12 -42.47 31.80
CA ASP A 324 5.04 -41.53 31.48
C ASP A 324 5.47 -40.05 31.36
N GLU A 325 6.76 -39.78 31.19
CA GLU A 325 7.30 -38.43 31.00
C GLU A 325 7.53 -38.10 29.52
N ILE A 326 7.17 -36.88 29.10
CA ILE A 326 7.43 -36.35 27.76
C ILE A 326 8.92 -36.01 27.63
N SER A 327 9.55 -36.42 26.53
CA SER A 327 10.95 -36.07 26.28
C SER A 327 11.15 -34.57 26.07
N VAL A 328 12.32 -34.05 26.44
CA VAL A 328 12.71 -32.64 26.18
C VAL A 328 12.59 -32.29 24.68
N ILE A 329 12.82 -33.25 23.79
CA ILE A 329 12.66 -33.09 22.34
C ILE A 329 11.18 -32.92 21.98
N ASN A 330 10.31 -33.77 22.52
CA ASN A 330 8.87 -33.69 22.30
C ASN A 330 8.27 -32.41 22.89
N GLN A 331 8.77 -31.95 24.03
CA GLN A 331 8.33 -30.69 24.63
C GLN A 331 8.69 -29.49 23.74
N LYS A 332 9.89 -29.46 23.16
CA LYS A 332 10.26 -28.45 22.15
C LYS A 332 9.39 -28.53 20.88
N LEU A 333 9.03 -29.73 20.44
CA LEU A 333 8.14 -29.93 19.29
C LEU A 333 6.72 -29.43 19.58
N ILE A 334 6.19 -29.68 20.78
CA ILE A 334 4.89 -29.20 21.23
C ILE A 334 4.87 -27.67 21.28
N GLU A 335 5.90 -27.04 21.86
CA GLU A 335 6.01 -25.58 21.90
C GLU A 335 6.11 -24.97 20.50
N ALA A 336 6.89 -25.57 19.60
CA ALA A 336 7.00 -25.12 18.21
C ALA A 336 5.67 -25.28 17.45
N ALA A 337 4.99 -26.41 17.62
CA ALA A 337 3.68 -26.66 17.04
C ALA A 337 2.64 -25.67 17.57
N HIS A 338 2.64 -25.35 18.87
CA HIS A 338 1.74 -24.36 19.46
C HIS A 338 1.96 -22.96 18.88
N LYS A 339 3.23 -22.53 18.74
CA LYS A 339 3.56 -21.25 18.09
C LYS A 339 3.11 -21.20 16.62
N GLN A 340 3.27 -22.29 15.88
CA GLN A 340 2.80 -22.39 14.49
C GLN A 340 1.27 -22.38 14.41
N GLN A 341 0.59 -23.13 15.28
CA GLN A 341 -0.86 -23.19 15.38
C GLN A 341 -1.44 -21.80 15.60
N MET A 342 -0.90 -21.03 16.55
CA MET A 342 -1.33 -19.65 16.83
C MET A 342 -1.19 -18.75 15.60
N LYS A 343 -0.06 -18.81 14.89
CA LYS A 343 0.14 -18.01 13.67
C LYS A 343 -0.88 -18.35 12.57
N VAL A 344 -1.09 -19.64 12.30
CA VAL A 344 -2.05 -20.09 11.28
C VAL A 344 -3.49 -19.75 11.70
N TRP A 345 -3.80 -19.89 12.98
CA TRP A 345 -5.10 -19.54 13.55
C TRP A 345 -5.42 -18.06 13.40
N ASP A 346 -4.47 -17.17 13.75
CA ASP A 346 -4.63 -15.73 13.60
C ASP A 346 -4.85 -15.35 12.13
N LYS A 347 -4.18 -16.03 11.20
CA LYS A 347 -4.39 -15.88 9.76
C LYS A 347 -5.81 -16.21 9.33
N LEU A 348 -6.31 -17.38 9.72
CA LEU A 348 -7.66 -17.79 9.39
C LEU A 348 -8.71 -16.88 10.05
N ARG A 349 -8.44 -16.39 11.26
CA ARG A 349 -9.33 -15.46 11.97
C ARG A 349 -9.43 -14.11 11.26
N LEU A 350 -8.31 -13.59 10.75
CA LEU A 350 -8.31 -12.37 9.94
C LEU A 350 -9.10 -12.57 8.64
N ILE A 351 -8.89 -13.70 7.95
CA ILE A 351 -9.66 -14.04 6.74
C ILE A 351 -11.17 -14.04 7.05
N ASN A 352 -11.59 -14.69 8.14
CA ASN A 352 -12.99 -14.72 8.56
C ASN A 352 -13.54 -13.30 8.81
N MET A 353 -12.79 -12.43 9.51
CA MET A 353 -13.19 -11.04 9.73
C MET A 353 -13.33 -10.25 8.42
N CYS A 354 -12.33 -10.32 7.54
CA CYS A 354 -12.36 -9.65 6.25
C CYS A 354 -13.53 -10.14 5.39
N TRP A 355 -13.81 -11.44 5.40
CA TRP A 355 -14.93 -12.03 4.69
C TRP A 355 -16.28 -11.59 5.24
N LEU A 356 -16.44 -11.52 6.57
CA LEU A 356 -17.65 -10.99 7.20
C LEU A 356 -17.92 -9.54 6.79
N ASN A 357 -16.88 -8.70 6.77
CA ASN A 357 -17.01 -7.31 6.34
C ASN A 357 -17.40 -7.20 4.86
N ARG A 358 -16.74 -7.98 3.99
CA ARG A 358 -17.06 -8.02 2.56
C ARG A 358 -18.47 -8.56 2.30
N PHE A 359 -18.90 -9.58 3.04
CA PHE A 359 -20.23 -10.19 2.91
C PHE A 359 -21.36 -9.21 3.21
N ARG A 360 -21.18 -8.34 4.20
CA ARG A 360 -22.16 -7.28 4.53
C ARG A 360 -22.37 -6.27 3.40
N GLN A 361 -21.36 -6.07 2.54
CA GLN A 361 -21.41 -5.12 1.44
C GLN A 361 -21.84 -5.79 0.13
N HIS A 362 -21.32 -6.99 -0.15
CA HIS A 362 -21.49 -7.71 -1.41
C HIS A 362 -21.66 -9.22 -1.16
N PRO A 363 -22.88 -9.68 -0.83
CA PRO A 363 -23.13 -11.07 -0.45
C PRO A 363 -23.12 -12.05 -1.64
N GLU A 364 -23.28 -11.58 -2.87
CA GLU A 364 -23.51 -12.41 -4.06
C GLU A 364 -22.36 -13.39 -4.33
N TRP A 365 -21.12 -12.90 -4.20
CA TRP A 365 -19.92 -13.72 -4.40
C TRP A 365 -19.84 -14.89 -3.42
N PHE A 366 -20.21 -14.65 -2.15
CA PHE A 366 -20.16 -15.67 -1.11
C PHE A 366 -21.25 -16.73 -1.27
N VAL A 367 -22.44 -16.32 -1.77
CA VAL A 367 -23.50 -17.26 -2.11
C VAL A 367 -23.06 -18.18 -3.24
N HIS A 368 -22.43 -17.64 -4.29
CA HIS A 368 -21.92 -18.44 -5.40
C HIS A 368 -20.86 -19.46 -4.95
N HIS A 369 -20.02 -19.09 -3.99
CA HIS A 369 -18.93 -19.93 -3.48
C HIS A 369 -19.25 -20.71 -2.20
N TYR A 370 -20.53 -20.71 -1.77
CA TYR A 370 -20.94 -21.23 -0.47
C TYR A 370 -20.43 -22.65 -0.18
N TYR A 371 -20.55 -23.58 -1.13
CA TYR A 371 -20.12 -24.97 -0.91
C TYR A 371 -18.62 -25.11 -0.65
N ARG A 372 -17.78 -24.29 -1.31
CA ARG A 372 -16.33 -24.28 -1.10
C ARG A 372 -15.97 -23.68 0.25
N ILE A 373 -16.70 -22.66 0.68
CA ILE A 373 -16.49 -22.02 1.99
C ILE A 373 -16.96 -22.93 3.12
N LYS A 374 -18.08 -23.63 2.93
CA LYS A 374 -18.65 -24.54 3.92
C LYS A 374 -17.69 -25.65 4.33
N SER A 375 -16.91 -26.18 3.38
CA SER A 375 -15.96 -27.28 3.62
C SER A 375 -14.68 -26.87 4.34
N LEU A 376 -14.40 -25.58 4.52
CA LEU A 376 -13.23 -25.14 5.27
C LEU A 376 -13.40 -25.52 6.75
N PRO A 377 -12.37 -25.91 7.51
CA PRO A 377 -12.47 -26.12 8.96
C PRO A 377 -12.63 -24.80 9.74
N ALA A 378 -12.74 -24.89 11.07
CA ALA A 378 -12.68 -23.73 11.96
C ALA A 378 -11.33 -22.99 11.77
N PRO A 379 -11.25 -21.66 11.97
CA PRO A 379 -12.19 -20.73 12.62
C PRO A 379 -13.21 -20.01 11.70
N ILE A 380 -13.45 -20.48 10.47
CA ILE A 380 -14.33 -19.81 9.48
C ILE A 380 -15.84 -20.08 9.74
N LEU A 381 -16.24 -20.27 11.00
CA LEU A 381 -17.61 -20.70 11.33
C LEU A 381 -18.64 -19.58 11.15
N GLU A 382 -18.30 -18.37 11.60
CA GLU A 382 -19.22 -17.23 11.63
C GLU A 382 -19.70 -16.84 10.23
N ILE A 383 -18.78 -16.70 9.28
CA ILE A 383 -19.15 -16.37 7.89
C ILE A 383 -20.01 -17.47 7.26
N LYS A 384 -19.77 -18.76 7.57
CA LYS A 384 -20.62 -19.84 7.05
C LYS A 384 -22.05 -19.71 7.56
N MET A 385 -22.21 -19.41 8.86
CA MET A 385 -23.53 -19.23 9.47
C MET A 385 -24.28 -18.04 8.86
N GLU A 386 -23.58 -16.92 8.62
CA GLU A 386 -24.17 -15.74 7.98
C GLU A 386 -24.58 -16.00 6.53
N ILE A 387 -23.74 -16.70 5.75
CA ILE A 387 -24.10 -17.11 4.37
C ILE A 387 -25.32 -18.05 4.39
N GLU A 388 -25.35 -19.03 5.29
CA GLU A 388 -26.50 -19.94 5.41
C GLU A 388 -27.80 -19.22 5.76
N LYS A 389 -27.73 -18.28 6.72
CA LYS A 389 -28.87 -17.46 7.12
C LYS A 389 -29.39 -16.63 5.96
N TYR A 390 -28.49 -16.01 5.19
CA TYR A 390 -28.84 -15.22 4.01
C TYR A 390 -29.50 -16.06 2.92
N ILE A 391 -28.94 -17.24 2.59
CA ILE A 391 -29.51 -18.16 1.60
C ILE A 391 -30.90 -18.65 2.03
N ARG A 392 -31.10 -18.96 3.32
CA ARG A 392 -32.40 -19.37 3.87
C ARG A 392 -33.43 -18.24 3.77
N ASN A 393 -33.03 -17.01 4.09
CA ASN A 393 -33.91 -15.84 3.99
C ASN A 393 -34.33 -15.53 2.55
N GLN A 394 -33.43 -15.70 1.56
CA GLN A 394 -33.79 -15.56 0.15
C GLN A 394 -34.79 -16.63 -0.33
N LYS A 395 -34.61 -17.89 0.11
CA LYS A 395 -35.56 -18.97 -0.24
C LYS A 395 -36.94 -18.78 0.37
N ASN A 396 -37.03 -18.12 1.52
CA ASN A 396 -38.29 -17.83 2.20
C ASN A 396 -38.98 -16.56 1.72
N ASN A 397 -38.36 -15.79 0.81
CA ASN A 397 -38.91 -14.54 0.26
C ASN A 397 -38.76 -14.47 -1.28
N PRO A 398 -39.45 -15.34 -2.05
CA PRO A 398 -39.28 -15.43 -3.51
C PRO A 398 -39.81 -14.22 -4.31
N TYR A 399 -40.42 -13.22 -3.67
CA TYR A 399 -41.04 -12.07 -4.35
C TYR A 399 -40.10 -10.87 -4.62
N GLN A 400 -38.79 -10.99 -4.37
CA GLN A 400 -37.83 -9.90 -4.65
C GLN A 400 -36.88 -10.17 -5.83
N THR A 401 -36.94 -11.33 -6.47
CA THR A 401 -36.04 -11.70 -7.59
C THR A 401 -36.61 -11.43 -8.99
N SER A 402 -37.59 -10.53 -9.11
CA SER A 402 -38.15 -10.09 -10.40
C SER A 402 -38.00 -8.59 -10.64
N VAL A 403 -36.81 -8.05 -10.41
CA VAL A 403 -36.36 -6.83 -11.08
C VAL A 403 -34.89 -7.01 -11.43
N ILE A 404 -34.64 -7.55 -12.62
CA ILE A 404 -33.39 -7.34 -13.37
C ILE A 404 -33.78 -6.59 -14.62
#